data_AF-A0A4S0IU65-F1
#
_entry.id   AF-A0A4S0IU65-F1
#
_cell.length_a   1.000
_cell.length_b   1.000
_cell.length_c   1.000
_cell.angle_alpha   90.00
_cell.angle_beta   90.00
_cell.angle_gamma   90.00
#
_symmetry.space_group_name_H-M   'P 1'
#
loop_
_entity.id
_entity.type
_entity.pdbx_description
1 polymer ?
#
loop_
_entity_poly.entity_id
_entity_poly.type
_entity_poly.pdbx_seq_one_letter_code
_entity_poly.pdbx_strand_id
1 'polypeptide(L)'
;VLTPQEADKLFDELERLRGEGKSILDISHQLEEVRRICDRATVLRHGKVVGHCNPREETASSLARMMVGSEVQAVVRAPVEGIETTQPLLEIRGLSRKPATPFSIPLKNISLNVRAGEVIGIA
;
A
#
# COMPACT_ATOMS: atom_id res chain seq x y z
N VAL A 1 1.94 12.61 1.32
CA VAL A 1 2.33 11.34 0.65
C VAL A 1 2.16 11.59 -0.83
N LEU A 2 3.19 11.31 -1.64
CA LEU A 2 3.11 11.48 -3.09
C LEU A 2 2.05 10.53 -3.66
N THR A 3 1.33 10.95 -4.68
CA THR A 3 0.52 10.03 -5.47
C THR A 3 1.43 9.00 -6.16
N PRO A 4 0.95 7.80 -6.52
CA PRO A 4 1.78 6.80 -7.19
C PRO A 4 2.51 7.35 -8.43
N GLN A 5 1.83 8.19 -9.22
CA GLN A 5 2.40 8.81 -10.42
C GLN A 5 3.48 9.84 -10.12
N GLU A 6 3.40 10.54 -8.99
CA GLU A 6 4.43 11.48 -8.56
C GLU A 6 5.65 10.74 -7.99
N ALA A 7 5.43 9.61 -7.30
CA ALA A 7 6.50 8.75 -6.81
C ALA A 7 7.31 8.13 -7.97
N ASP A 8 6.65 7.70 -9.04
CA ASP A 8 7.33 7.18 -10.23
C ASP A 8 8.35 8.17 -10.81
N LYS A 9 7.94 9.43 -10.97
CA LYS A 9 8.84 10.48 -11.47
C LYS A 9 10.03 10.75 -10.55
N LEU A 10 9.81 10.65 -9.23
CA LEU A 10 10.89 10.76 -8.26
C LEU A 10 11.90 9.63 -8.47
N PHE A 11 11.44 8.39 -8.64
CA PHE A 11 12.33 7.24 -8.84
C PHE A 11 13.14 7.34 -10.13
N ASP A 12 12.52 7.82 -11.22
CA ASP A 12 13.22 8.05 -12.49
C ASP A 12 14.39 9.05 -12.32
N GLU A 13 14.17 10.13 -11.57
CA GLU A 13 15.21 11.12 -11.30
C GLU A 13 16.31 10.59 -10.36
N LEU A 14 15.94 9.80 -9.35
CA LEU A 14 16.92 9.15 -8.47
C LEU A 14 17.79 8.14 -9.23
N GLU A 15 17.24 7.40 -10.18
CA GLU A 15 18.01 6.51 -11.06
C GLU A 15 18.94 7.28 -11.98
N ARG A 16 18.49 8.40 -12.54
CA ARG A 16 19.34 9.30 -13.33
C ARG A 16 20.54 9.80 -12.53
N LEU A 17 20.31 10.29 -11.31
CA LEU A 17 21.37 10.75 -10.41
C LEU A 17 22.33 9.62 -10.01
N ARG A 18 21.83 8.40 -9.78
CA ARG A 18 22.69 7.23 -9.59
C ARG A 18 23.58 7.00 -10.81
N GLY A 19 23.04 7.09 -12.03
CA GLY A 19 23.78 6.93 -13.28
C GLY A 19 24.92 7.94 -13.44
N GLU A 20 24.82 9.11 -12.81
CA GLU A 20 25.88 10.12 -12.74
C GLU A 20 26.93 9.85 -11.64
N GLY A 21 26.84 8.71 -10.94
CA GLY A 21 27.75 8.34 -9.86
C GLY A 21 27.42 8.97 -8.51
N LYS A 22 26.21 9.50 -8.31
CA LYS A 22 25.78 10.02 -7.01
C LYS A 22 25.38 8.88 -6.07
N SER A 23 25.76 9.02 -4.79
CA SER A 23 25.29 8.14 -3.72
C SER A 23 23.96 8.65 -3.17
N ILE A 24 23.01 7.75 -2.96
CA ILE A 24 21.65 8.08 -2.49
C ILE A 24 21.40 7.26 -1.23
N LEU A 25 20.98 7.94 -0.15
CA LEU A 25 20.46 7.32 1.07
C LEU A 25 18.97 7.61 1.13
N ASP A 26 18.16 6.58 0.92
CA ASP A 26 16.72 6.66 1.05
C ASP A 26 16.25 6.08 2.39
N ILE A 27 15.27 6.74 3.01
CA ILE A 27 14.64 6.33 4.27
C ILE A 27 13.15 6.16 4.01
N SER A 28 12.75 4.92 3.74
CA SER A 28 11.35 4.58 3.48
C SER A 28 10.86 3.42 4.35
N HIS A 29 9.57 3.45 4.65
CA HIS A 29 8.82 2.34 5.24
C HIS A 29 7.92 1.65 4.21
N GLN A 30 7.93 2.13 2.95
CA GLN A 30 7.14 1.57 1.87
C GLN A 30 7.97 0.53 1.12
N LEU A 31 7.55 -0.72 1.26
CA LEU A 31 8.34 -1.89 0.83
C LEU A 31 8.59 -1.93 -0.68
N GLU A 32 7.63 -1.45 -1.47
CA GLU A 32 7.75 -1.42 -2.93
C GLU A 32 8.87 -0.46 -3.39
N GLU A 33 8.96 0.71 -2.77
CA GLU A 33 10.02 1.69 -3.03
C GLU A 33 11.40 1.09 -2.68
N VAL A 34 11.53 0.55 -1.46
CA VAL A 34 12.78 -0.05 -0.98
C VAL A 34 13.26 -1.17 -1.90
N ARG A 35 12.36 -2.01 -2.43
CA ARG A 35 12.72 -3.10 -3.36
C ARG A 35 13.11 -2.60 -4.75
N ARG A 36 12.48 -1.53 -5.23
CA ARG A 36 12.75 -0.95 -6.56
C ARG A 36 14.12 -0.29 -6.60
N ILE A 37 14.38 0.64 -5.68
CA ILE A 37 15.56 1.49 -5.78
C ILE A 37 16.74 1.01 -4.96
N CYS A 38 16.58 0.37 -3.79
CA CYS A 38 17.74 0.12 -2.92
C CYS A 38 18.54 -1.12 -3.33
N ASP A 39 19.85 -0.96 -3.49
CA ASP A 39 20.79 -2.08 -3.67
C ASP A 39 21.14 -2.77 -2.33
N ARG A 40 21.06 -2.01 -1.22
CA ARG A 40 21.31 -2.47 0.16
C ARG A 40 20.35 -1.77 1.10
N ALA A 41 19.82 -2.48 2.09
CA ALA A 41 19.01 -1.90 3.15
C ALA A 41 19.56 -2.24 4.53
N THR A 42 19.42 -1.27 5.45
CA THR A 42 19.64 -1.46 6.88
C THR A 42 18.31 -1.25 7.58
N VAL A 43 17.84 -2.26 8.30
CA VAL A 43 16.56 -2.20 9.00
C VAL A 43 16.80 -1.71 10.41
N LEU A 44 16.12 -0.63 10.79
CA LEU A 44 16.13 -0.09 12.14
C LEU A 44 14.80 -0.40 12.84
N ARG A 45 14.88 -0.84 14.10
CA ARG A 45 13.73 -1.04 14.98
C ARG A 45 14.08 -0.61 16.40
N HIS A 46 13.22 0.20 17.02
CA HIS A 46 13.45 0.78 18.36
C HIS A 46 14.82 1.44 18.53
N GLY A 47 15.26 2.20 17.51
CA GLY A 47 16.55 2.91 17.53
C GLY A 47 17.78 2.00 17.40
N LYS A 48 17.61 0.71 17.07
CA LYS A 48 18.70 -0.25 16.90
C LYS A 48 18.67 -0.85 15.51
N VAL A 49 19.84 -1.15 14.97
CA VAL A 49 19.97 -1.94 13.75
C VAL A 49 19.57 -3.39 14.06
N VAL A 50 18.59 -3.90 13.32
CA VAL A 50 18.08 -5.28 13.49
C VAL A 50 18.43 -6.19 12.32
N GLY A 51 18.94 -5.65 11.21
CA GLY A 51 19.39 -6.45 10.08
C GLY A 51 19.91 -5.64 8.91
N HIS A 52 20.61 -6.33 8.02
CA HIS A 52 21.02 -5.85 6.70
C HIS A 52 20.53 -6.85 5.66
N CYS A 53 20.07 -6.38 4.50
CA CYS A 53 19.64 -7.24 3.41
C CYS A 53 19.87 -6.56 2.06
N ASN A 54 19.78 -7.36 0.99
CA ASN A 54 19.59 -6.86 -0.37
C ASN A 54 18.08 -6.87 -0.66
N PRO A 55 17.40 -5.70 -0.73
CA PRO A 55 15.96 -5.64 -0.95
C PRO A 55 15.47 -6.34 -2.23
N ARG A 56 16.33 -6.45 -3.25
CA ARG A 56 15.99 -7.12 -4.51
C ARG A 56 15.90 -8.64 -4.39
N GLU A 57 16.57 -9.21 -3.40
CA GLU A 57 16.55 -10.65 -3.09
C GLU A 57 15.48 -10.99 -2.05
N GLU A 58 14.83 -9.99 -1.46
CA GLU A 58 13.82 -10.17 -0.42
C GLU A 58 12.39 -10.08 -0.96
N THR A 59 11.48 -10.77 -0.28
CA THR A 59 10.03 -10.60 -0.49
C THR A 59 9.49 -9.45 0.36
N ALA A 60 8.38 -8.84 -0.07
CA ALA A 60 7.71 -7.81 0.72
C ALA A 60 7.38 -8.32 2.14
N SER A 61 6.87 -9.55 2.27
CA SER A 61 6.60 -10.17 3.57
C SER A 61 7.85 -10.35 4.42
N SER A 62 8.99 -10.72 3.83
CA SER A 62 10.26 -10.86 4.55
C SER A 62 10.77 -9.52 5.11
N LEU A 63 10.77 -8.49 4.26
CA LEU A 63 11.13 -7.13 4.68
C LEU A 63 10.18 -6.60 5.77
N ALA A 64 8.87 -6.82 5.62
CA ALA A 64 7.87 -6.45 6.62
C ALA A 64 8.14 -7.11 7.98
N ARG A 65 8.47 -8.41 7.99
CA ARG A 65 8.83 -9.13 9.21
C ARG A 65 10.07 -8.53 9.88
N MET A 66 11.09 -8.14 9.11
CA MET A 66 12.28 -7.49 9.68
C MET A 66 11.93 -6.13 10.33
N MET A 67 11.09 -5.33 9.67
CA MET A 67 10.65 -4.01 10.14
C MET A 67 9.76 -4.10 11.39
N VAL A 68 8.78 -5.01 11.40
CA VAL A 68 7.79 -5.14 12.49
C VAL A 68 8.31 -6.01 13.64
N GLY A 69 9.20 -6.97 13.36
CA GLY A 69 9.79 -7.87 14.36
C GLY A 69 8.92 -9.06 14.76
N SER A 70 7.80 -9.28 14.06
CA SER A 70 6.90 -10.42 14.24
C SER A 70 6.48 -10.99 12.89
N GLU A 71 6.00 -12.24 12.86
CA GLU A 71 5.37 -12.76 11.65
C GLU A 71 4.17 -11.89 11.28
N VAL A 72 4.16 -11.40 10.04
CA VAL A 72 2.94 -10.87 9.43
C VAL A 72 2.10 -12.10 9.09
N GLN A 73 1.23 -12.50 10.01
CA GLN A 73 0.30 -13.58 9.75
C GLN A 73 -0.59 -13.16 8.58
N ALA A 74 -0.64 -14.00 7.55
CA ALA A 74 -1.65 -13.85 6.52
C ALA A 74 -3.01 -13.92 7.22
N VAL A 75 -3.84 -12.88 7.06
CA VAL A 75 -5.22 -12.93 7.54
C VAL A 75 -5.95 -13.94 6.68
N VAL A 76 -5.97 -15.19 7.12
CA VAL A 76 -6.81 -16.22 6.50
C VAL A 76 -8.24 -15.88 6.91
N ARG A 77 -8.98 -15.27 5.98
CA ARG A 77 -10.39 -15.01 6.18
C ARG A 77 -11.08 -16.37 6.24
N ALA A 78 -11.52 -16.78 7.42
CA ALA A 78 -12.44 -17.90 7.51
C ALA A 78 -13.66 -17.56 6.64
N PRO A 79 -14.14 -18.48 5.80
CA PRO A 79 -15.38 -18.25 5.06
C PRO A 79 -16.48 -17.94 6.08
N VAL A 80 -17.02 -16.72 6.01
CA VAL A 80 -18.16 -16.32 6.84
C VAL A 80 -19.38 -16.88 6.15
N GLU A 81 -19.89 -18.00 6.65
CA GLU A 81 -21.10 -18.62 6.12
C GLU A 81 -22.30 -17.68 6.29
N GLY A 82 -23.15 -17.62 5.27
CA GLY A 82 -24.41 -16.88 5.34
C GLY A 82 -24.32 -15.37 5.10
N ILE A 83 -23.20 -14.80 4.66
CA ILE A 83 -23.16 -13.36 4.29
C ILE A 83 -24.28 -13.03 3.30
N GLU A 84 -24.52 -13.88 2.28
CA GLU A 84 -25.58 -13.66 1.29
C GLU A 84 -26.99 -13.55 1.90
N THR A 85 -27.23 -14.22 3.03
CA THR A 85 -28.52 -14.24 3.73
C THR A 85 -28.62 -13.18 4.84
N THR A 86 -27.51 -12.53 5.21
CA THR A 86 -27.52 -11.44 6.18
C THR A 86 -28.17 -10.18 5.63
N GLN A 87 -28.86 -9.43 6.49
CA GLN A 87 -29.50 -8.18 6.09
C GLN A 87 -28.47 -7.14 5.64
N PRO A 88 -28.75 -6.37 4.55
CA PRO A 88 -27.94 -5.22 4.19
C PRO A 88 -28.03 -4.17 5.30
N LEU A 89 -26.87 -3.70 5.77
CA LEU A 89 -26.76 -2.60 6.76
C LEU A 89 -26.55 -1.25 6.08
N LEU A 90 -25.96 -1.23 4.88
CA LEU A 90 -25.84 -0.05 4.04
C LEU A 90 -26.32 -0.40 2.63
N GLU A 91 -27.19 0.44 2.09
CA GLU A 91 -27.66 0.33 0.71
C GLU A 91 -27.55 1.71 0.04
N ILE A 92 -26.85 1.73 -1.08
CA ILE A 92 -26.68 2.88 -1.96
C ILE A 92 -27.36 2.53 -3.28
N ARG A 93 -28.28 3.39 -3.74
CA ARG A 93 -29.00 3.23 -5.00
C ARG A 93 -28.82 4.47 -5.86
N GLY A 94 -28.20 4.31 -7.03
CA GLY A 94 -28.10 5.35 -8.05
C GLY A 94 -27.37 6.62 -7.64
N LEU A 95 -26.41 6.54 -6.70
CA LEU A 95 -25.67 7.69 -6.20
C LEU A 95 -24.89 8.35 -7.34
N SER A 96 -25.27 9.59 -7.64
CA SER A 96 -24.58 10.44 -8.58
C SER A 96 -24.17 11.73 -7.88
N ARG A 97 -22.94 12.17 -8.08
CA ARG A 97 -22.42 13.40 -7.46
C ARG A 97 -21.50 14.12 -8.42
N LYS A 98 -21.66 15.44 -8.51
CA LYS A 98 -20.72 16.29 -9.22
C LYS A 98 -19.34 16.25 -8.54
N PRO A 99 -18.26 16.57 -9.28
CA PRO A 99 -16.93 16.72 -8.71
C PRO A 99 -16.98 17.69 -7.51
N ALA A 100 -16.40 17.28 -6.39
CA ALA A 100 -16.28 18.14 -5.21
C ALA A 100 -15.16 19.19 -5.38
N THR A 101 -14.15 18.85 -6.19
CA THR A 101 -13.02 19.72 -6.55
C THR A 101 -12.77 19.63 -8.07
N PRO A 102 -12.06 20.60 -8.67
CA PRO A 102 -11.76 20.60 -10.11
C PRO A 102 -11.03 19.34 -10.62
N PHE A 103 -10.31 18.65 -9.74
CA PHE A 103 -9.53 17.45 -10.07
C PHE A 103 -10.24 16.14 -9.72
N SER A 104 -11.41 16.20 -9.10
CA SER A 104 -12.15 15.00 -8.69
C SER A 104 -13.01 14.43 -9.82
N ILE A 105 -13.21 13.11 -9.79
CA ILE A 105 -14.03 12.39 -10.77
C ILE A 105 -15.50 12.43 -10.31
N PRO A 106 -16.47 12.69 -11.21
CA PRO A 106 -17.88 12.63 -10.87
C PRO A 106 -18.31 11.18 -10.55
N LEU A 107 -19.12 11.02 -9.50
CA LEU A 107 -19.83 9.75 -9.27
C LEU A 107 -21.04 9.71 -10.19
N LYS A 108 -21.25 8.59 -10.89
CA LYS A 108 -22.38 8.41 -11.80
C LYS A 108 -23.06 7.07 -11.51
N ASN A 109 -24.31 7.14 -11.06
CA ASN A 109 -25.21 6.02 -10.90
C ASN A 109 -24.62 4.82 -10.13
N ILE A 110 -23.94 5.10 -9.01
CA ILE A 110 -23.30 4.06 -8.19
C ILE A 110 -24.36 3.38 -7.32
N SER A 111 -24.43 2.05 -7.38
CA SER A 111 -25.24 1.24 -6.48
C SER A 111 -24.36 0.21 -5.77
N LEU A 112 -24.52 0.08 -4.46
CA LEU A 112 -23.71 -0.78 -3.60
C LEU A 112 -24.57 -1.23 -2.42
N ASN A 113 -24.46 -2.51 -2.05
CA ASN A 113 -25.00 -3.04 -0.82
C ASN A 113 -23.86 -3.57 0.05
N VAL A 114 -23.92 -3.28 1.34
CA VAL A 114 -22.98 -3.77 2.35
C VAL A 114 -23.77 -4.48 3.43
N ARG A 115 -23.52 -5.76 3.61
CA ARG A 115 -24.23 -6.64 4.54
C ARG A 115 -23.53 -6.72 5.89
N ALA A 116 -24.26 -7.21 6.89
CA ALA A 116 -23.70 -7.38 8.22
C ALA A 116 -22.47 -8.31 8.19
N GLY A 117 -21.35 -7.82 8.71
CA GLY A 117 -20.06 -8.55 8.72
C GLY A 117 -19.18 -8.34 7.48
N GLU A 118 -19.68 -7.63 6.45
CA GLU A 118 -18.83 -7.25 5.31
C GLU A 118 -17.93 -6.05 5.65
N VAL A 119 -16.70 -6.11 5.14
CA VAL A 119 -15.75 -4.99 5.17
C VAL A 119 -15.41 -4.68 3.72
N ILE A 120 -15.76 -3.47 3.28
CA ILE A 120 -15.53 -2.98 1.91
C ILE A 120 -14.56 -1.80 1.96
N GLY A 121 -13.46 -1.91 1.21
CA GLY A 121 -12.56 -0.80 0.94
C GLY A 121 -12.96 -0.11 -0.36
N ILE A 122 -13.07 1.22 -0.33
CA ILE A 122 -13.25 2.06 -1.51
C ILE A 122 -12.00 2.92 -1.62
N ALA A 123 -11.30 2.86 -2.75
CA ALA A 123 -10.07 3.60 -3.03
C ALA A 123 -10.21 4.35 -4.36
#